data_AF-A0A351YGU6-F1
#
_entry.id   AF-A0A351YGU6-F1
#
_cell.length_a   1.000
_cell.length_b   1.000
_cell.length_c   1.000
_cell.angle_alpha   90.00
_cell.angle_beta   90.00
_cell.angle_gamma   90.00
#
_symmetry.space_group_name_H-M   'P 1'
#
loop_
_entity.id
_entity.type
_entity.pdbx_description
1 polymer ?
#
loop_
_entity_poly.entity_id
_entity_poly.type
_entity_poly.pdbx_seq_one_letter_code
_entity_poly.pdbx_strand_id
1 'polypeptide(L)'
;MKVKISNANIPSWKEVTVKSRIPDELKKLAELSRNMWWAWNHEATDLFKSLNPDLWKEVGQNPVLLLERLSYEQLEQLAQDKVILKRMDAVYDNFSEYMSVKPDKSRPSVAYFCMEYGLNHVLKLYSGGLGILAGDYMKEASDSNVDMCGIGLLYRHGYFTQTLSMDGQQIANYETQNFGSLPIERVMDKDGQPLVVKVPYMNYWVYAYIWRVNIGRVPLYLMDTDNEMNSEFDRPITSQLYGGDWENRLKQEILLGIGGMLTLEALGIEKDVYHCNEGHAALCNLKRLCDFVEKGLTFDEALELVRSSSLYTVHTPVPAGHDYFDEGLFGKYMGGYPQMLGISWDDLM
;
A
#
# COMPACT_ATOMS: atom_id res chain seq x y z
N MET A 1 -38.57 -23.77 31.61
CA MET A 1 -38.83 -23.55 30.17
C MET A 1 -37.52 -23.08 29.55
N LYS A 2 -36.76 -23.96 28.89
CA LYS A 2 -35.50 -23.60 28.22
C LYS A 2 -35.86 -22.88 26.92
N VAL A 3 -35.68 -21.57 26.87
CA VAL A 3 -35.82 -20.80 25.63
C VAL A 3 -34.71 -21.26 24.69
N LYS A 4 -35.08 -21.89 23.57
CA LYS A 4 -34.15 -22.17 22.47
C LYS A 4 -33.75 -20.82 21.90
N ILE A 5 -32.49 -20.43 22.11
CA ILE A 5 -31.90 -19.27 21.47
C ILE A 5 -31.96 -19.55 19.96
N SER A 6 -32.59 -18.63 19.24
CA SER A 6 -32.70 -18.67 17.78
C SER A 6 -31.29 -18.72 17.20
N ASN A 7 -30.95 -19.82 16.50
CA ASN A 7 -29.83 -19.85 15.57
C ASN A 7 -30.23 -18.97 14.37
N ALA A 8 -30.20 -17.65 14.54
CA ALA A 8 -30.22 -16.76 13.39
C ALA A 8 -28.94 -17.05 12.61
N ASN A 9 -29.07 -17.57 11.39
CA ASN A 9 -27.94 -17.75 10.49
C ASN A 9 -27.16 -16.44 10.45
N ILE A 10 -25.88 -16.48 10.77
CA ILE A 10 -24.98 -15.34 10.60
C ILE A 10 -25.08 -14.97 9.11
N PRO A 11 -25.50 -13.75 8.76
CA PRO A 11 -25.60 -13.35 7.37
C PRO A 11 -24.21 -13.46 6.74
N SER A 12 -24.07 -14.34 5.75
CA SER A 12 -22.88 -14.42 4.91
C SER A 12 -23.03 -13.40 3.79
N TRP A 13 -22.41 -12.24 3.98
CA TRP A 13 -22.35 -11.22 2.96
C TRP A 13 -21.34 -11.68 1.89
N LYS A 14 -21.80 -11.80 0.64
CA LYS A 14 -20.93 -12.00 -0.50
C LYS A 14 -20.77 -10.67 -1.21
N GLU A 15 -19.53 -10.21 -1.32
CA GLU A 15 -19.20 -9.04 -2.13
C GLU A 15 -19.39 -9.42 -3.60
N VAL A 16 -20.36 -8.79 -4.27
CA VAL A 16 -20.60 -8.95 -5.71
C VAL A 16 -20.13 -7.69 -6.41
N THR A 17 -18.93 -7.73 -6.99
CA THR A 17 -18.43 -6.62 -7.80
C THR A 17 -18.99 -6.71 -9.21
N VAL A 18 -19.98 -5.87 -9.54
CA VAL A 18 -20.49 -5.74 -10.91
C VAL A 18 -19.54 -4.85 -11.71
N LYS A 19 -18.66 -5.46 -12.51
CA LYS A 19 -17.80 -4.70 -13.43
C LYS A 19 -18.60 -4.32 -14.68
N SER A 20 -18.62 -3.02 -15.00
CA SER A 20 -19.17 -2.56 -16.28
C SER A 20 -18.43 -3.24 -17.44
N ARG A 21 -19.18 -3.75 -18.42
CA ARG A 21 -18.59 -4.41 -19.59
C ARG A 21 -18.07 -3.33 -20.53
N ILE A 22 -16.77 -3.04 -20.42
CA ILE A 22 -16.08 -2.13 -21.33
C ILE A 22 -15.97 -2.82 -22.71
N PRO A 23 -16.32 -2.15 -23.82
CA PRO A 23 -16.11 -2.66 -25.18
C PRO A 23 -14.65 -3.06 -25.43
N ASP A 24 -14.43 -4.09 -26.27
CA ASP A 24 -13.09 -4.63 -26.51
C ASP A 24 -12.14 -3.58 -27.10
N GLU A 25 -12.67 -2.65 -27.89
CA GLU A 25 -11.98 -1.50 -28.47
C GLU A 25 -11.40 -0.56 -27.41
N LEU A 26 -12.02 -0.48 -26.23
CA LEU A 26 -11.63 0.40 -25.14
C LEU A 26 -10.82 -0.31 -24.03
N LYS A 27 -10.48 -1.59 -24.21
CA LYS A 27 -9.80 -2.40 -23.19
C LYS A 27 -8.47 -1.79 -22.71
N LYS A 28 -7.75 -1.10 -23.61
CA LYS A 28 -6.50 -0.40 -23.29
C LYS A 28 -6.68 0.70 -22.24
N LEU A 29 -7.82 1.40 -22.22
CA LEU A 29 -8.13 2.38 -21.18
C LEU A 29 -8.27 1.72 -19.80
N ALA A 30 -8.85 0.52 -19.74
CA ALA A 30 -9.04 -0.21 -18.50
C ALA A 30 -7.72 -0.73 -17.89
N GLU A 31 -6.72 -0.97 -18.73
CA GLU A 31 -5.36 -1.31 -18.30
C GLU A 31 -4.61 -0.05 -17.85
N LEU A 32 -4.61 1.00 -18.68
CA LEU A 32 -3.98 2.29 -18.36
C LEU A 32 -4.53 2.87 -17.05
N SER A 33 -5.83 2.77 -16.78
CA SER A 33 -6.43 3.34 -15.57
C SER A 33 -5.95 2.67 -14.28
N ARG A 34 -5.47 1.43 -14.33
CA ARG A 34 -4.97 0.66 -13.18
C ARG A 34 -3.45 0.77 -12.98
N ASN A 35 -2.75 1.54 -13.81
CA ASN A 35 -1.34 1.84 -13.61
C ASN A 35 -1.14 3.35 -13.41
N MET A 36 -0.63 3.74 -12.25
CA MET A 36 -0.44 5.14 -11.86
C MET A 36 0.47 5.94 -12.78
N TRP A 37 1.14 5.34 -13.77
CA TRP A 37 1.91 6.04 -14.81
C TRP A 37 1.14 7.20 -15.45
N TRP A 38 -0.19 7.09 -15.60
CA TRP A 38 -1.02 8.19 -16.08
C TRP A 38 -0.90 9.47 -15.24
N ALA A 39 -0.57 9.35 -13.95
CA ALA A 39 -0.55 10.47 -13.00
C ALA A 39 0.63 11.43 -13.19
N TRP A 40 1.72 11.01 -13.85
CA TRP A 40 2.82 11.88 -14.24
C TRP A 40 3.07 11.90 -15.76
N ASN A 41 2.21 11.25 -16.55
CA ASN A 41 2.19 11.37 -18.00
C ASN A 41 1.05 12.29 -18.46
N HIS A 42 1.40 13.42 -19.08
CA HIS A 42 0.44 14.45 -19.47
C HIS A 42 -0.54 13.95 -20.54
N GLU A 43 -0.06 13.21 -21.54
CA GLU A 43 -0.87 12.69 -22.64
C GLU A 43 -1.91 11.68 -22.16
N ALA A 44 -1.56 10.83 -21.19
CA ALA A 44 -2.47 9.88 -20.57
C ALA A 44 -3.54 10.58 -19.72
N THR A 45 -3.15 11.56 -18.91
CA THR A 45 -4.12 12.39 -18.14
C THR A 45 -5.09 13.12 -19.08
N ASP A 46 -4.58 13.73 -20.15
CA ASP A 46 -5.40 14.44 -21.13
C ASP A 46 -6.30 13.50 -21.95
N LEU A 47 -5.88 12.26 -22.19
CA LEU A 47 -6.72 11.23 -22.79
C LEU A 47 -7.95 10.98 -21.91
N PHE A 48 -7.76 10.65 -20.62
CA PHE A 48 -8.87 10.39 -19.70
C PHE A 48 -9.79 11.59 -19.54
N LYS A 49 -9.23 12.79 -19.36
CA LYS A 49 -9.99 14.03 -19.29
C LYS A 49 -10.85 14.26 -20.53
N SER A 50 -10.37 13.89 -21.71
CA SER A 50 -11.11 14.11 -22.97
C SER A 50 -12.28 13.16 -23.20
N LEU A 51 -12.36 12.04 -22.46
CA LEU A 51 -13.49 11.10 -22.59
C LEU A 51 -14.81 11.74 -22.12
N ASN A 52 -14.74 12.45 -20.99
CA ASN A 52 -15.84 13.25 -20.45
C ASN A 52 -15.29 14.28 -19.45
N PRO A 53 -15.08 15.55 -19.86
CA PRO A 53 -14.42 16.56 -19.03
C PRO A 53 -15.16 16.93 -17.74
N ASP A 54 -16.49 16.85 -17.75
CA ASP A 54 -17.32 17.19 -16.59
C ASP A 54 -17.31 16.04 -15.59
N LEU A 55 -17.50 14.80 -16.06
CA LEU A 55 -17.40 13.61 -15.23
C LEU A 55 -16.00 13.44 -14.65
N TRP A 56 -14.94 13.76 -15.41
CA TRP A 56 -13.55 13.73 -14.93
C TRP A 56 -13.34 14.61 -13.69
N LYS A 57 -13.95 15.79 -13.65
CA LYS A 57 -13.92 16.66 -12.47
C LYS A 57 -14.74 16.07 -11.32
N GLU A 58 -15.93 15.55 -11.63
CA GLU A 58 -16.84 14.97 -10.63
C GLU A 58 -16.23 13.75 -9.92
N VAL A 59 -15.52 12.89 -10.65
CA VAL A 59 -14.87 11.69 -10.09
C VAL A 59 -13.51 11.98 -9.43
N GLY A 60 -13.19 13.26 -9.22
CA GLY A 60 -11.92 13.67 -8.61
C GLY A 60 -10.71 13.23 -9.42
N GLN A 61 -10.78 13.24 -10.76
CA GLN A 61 -9.69 12.85 -11.66
C GLN A 61 -9.22 11.40 -11.48
N ASN A 62 -10.13 10.51 -11.07
CA ASN A 62 -9.86 9.08 -10.96
C ASN A 62 -10.27 8.36 -12.26
N PRO A 63 -9.32 7.81 -13.05
CA PRO A 63 -9.64 7.16 -14.32
C PRO A 63 -10.37 5.82 -14.15
N VAL A 64 -10.20 5.12 -13.02
CA VAL A 64 -10.97 3.90 -12.74
C VAL A 64 -12.43 4.26 -12.53
N LEU A 65 -12.71 5.22 -11.64
CA LEU A 65 -14.06 5.67 -11.35
C LEU A 65 -14.72 6.37 -12.56
N LEU A 66 -13.95 7.07 -13.40
CA LEU A 66 -14.41 7.63 -14.66
C LEU A 66 -15.02 6.53 -15.55
N LEU A 67 -14.26 5.46 -15.80
CA LEU A 67 -14.70 4.36 -16.66
C LEU A 67 -15.87 3.57 -16.05
N GLU A 68 -15.95 3.48 -14.73
CA GLU A 68 -17.09 2.86 -14.02
C GLU A 68 -18.37 3.69 -14.14
N ARG A 69 -18.28 5.02 -14.20
CA ARG A 69 -19.44 5.92 -14.26
C ARG A 69 -19.91 6.26 -15.67
N LEU A 70 -19.11 6.02 -16.70
CA LEU A 70 -19.56 6.18 -18.09
C LEU A 70 -20.71 5.21 -18.37
N SER A 71 -21.80 5.73 -18.96
CA SER A 71 -22.92 4.90 -19.37
C SER A 71 -22.51 3.96 -20.50
N TYR A 72 -23.24 2.85 -20.65
CA TYR A 72 -23.01 1.92 -21.76
C TYR A 72 -23.09 2.63 -23.13
N GLU A 73 -24.05 3.53 -23.30
CA GLU A 73 -24.21 4.34 -24.52
C GLU A 73 -23.00 5.23 -24.79
N GLN A 74 -22.41 5.85 -23.75
CA GLN A 74 -21.20 6.65 -23.88
C GLN A 74 -20.00 5.79 -24.26
N LEU A 75 -19.86 4.60 -23.65
CA LEU A 75 -18.79 3.66 -23.98
C LEU A 75 -18.88 3.19 -25.43
N GLU A 76 -20.08 2.87 -25.93
CA GLU A 76 -20.30 2.50 -27.34
C GLU A 76 -19.98 3.65 -28.31
N GLN A 77 -20.32 4.89 -27.95
CA GLN A 77 -19.95 6.07 -28.76
C GLN A 77 -18.43 6.26 -28.81
N LEU A 78 -17.75 6.16 -27.67
CA LEU A 78 -16.29 6.26 -27.59
C LEU A 78 -15.60 5.12 -28.35
N ALA A 79 -16.17 3.91 -28.33
CA ALA A 79 -15.67 2.75 -29.09
C ALA A 79 -15.79 2.93 -30.61
N GLN A 80 -16.60 3.88 -31.09
CA GLN A 80 -16.73 4.21 -32.51
C GLN A 80 -15.98 5.48 -32.91
N ASP A 81 -15.49 6.26 -31.94
CA ASP A 81 -14.75 7.51 -32.17
C ASP A 81 -13.30 7.22 -32.58
N LYS A 82 -13.04 7.31 -33.89
CA LYS A 82 -11.70 7.09 -34.47
C LYS A 82 -10.62 8.03 -33.94
N VAL A 83 -10.98 9.24 -33.49
CA VAL A 83 -10.01 10.19 -32.94
C VAL A 83 -9.58 9.75 -31.54
N ILE A 84 -10.54 9.34 -30.70
CA ILE A 84 -10.24 8.81 -29.37
C ILE A 84 -9.46 7.51 -29.45
N LEU A 85 -9.88 6.57 -30.30
CA LEU A 85 -9.16 5.29 -30.47
C LEU A 85 -7.71 5.51 -30.91
N LYS A 86 -7.47 6.40 -31.89
CA LYS A 86 -6.10 6.70 -32.34
C LYS A 86 -5.25 7.34 -31.24
N ARG A 87 -5.83 8.21 -30.41
CA ARG A 87 -5.12 8.81 -29.26
C ARG A 87 -4.84 7.78 -28.17
N MET A 88 -5.80 6.91 -27.88
CA MET A 88 -5.65 5.80 -26.95
C MET A 88 -4.53 4.86 -27.41
N ASP A 89 -4.51 4.49 -28.69
CA ASP A 89 -3.45 3.64 -29.25
C ASP A 89 -2.08 4.30 -29.11
N ALA A 90 -1.94 5.58 -29.45
CA ALA A 90 -0.67 6.29 -29.31
C ALA A 90 -0.17 6.36 -27.86
N VAL A 91 -1.05 6.64 -26.89
CA VAL A 91 -0.71 6.65 -25.46
C VAL A 91 -0.35 5.24 -24.99
N TYR A 92 -1.10 4.23 -25.40
CA TYR A 92 -0.86 2.85 -25.02
C TYR A 92 0.43 2.30 -25.62
N ASP A 93 0.79 2.69 -26.85
CA ASP A 93 2.05 2.31 -27.47
C ASP A 93 3.24 2.91 -26.70
N ASN A 94 3.15 4.18 -26.29
CA ASN A 94 4.14 4.81 -25.40
C ASN A 94 4.24 4.08 -24.05
N PHE A 95 3.09 3.81 -23.41
CA PHE A 95 3.05 3.04 -22.17
C PHE A 95 3.67 1.64 -22.36
N SER A 96 3.38 0.95 -23.46
CA SER A 96 3.91 -0.38 -23.75
C SER A 96 5.41 -0.34 -23.98
N GLU A 97 5.91 0.64 -24.74
CA GLU A 97 7.34 0.87 -24.94
C GLU A 97 8.04 1.14 -23.61
N TYR A 98 7.48 2.03 -22.80
CA TYR A 98 7.93 2.30 -21.44
C TYR A 98 7.99 1.01 -20.61
N MET A 99 6.90 0.25 -20.50
CA MET A 99 6.85 -0.97 -19.68
C MET A 99 7.76 -2.10 -20.19
N SER A 100 8.11 -2.11 -21.48
CA SER A 100 8.91 -3.18 -22.09
C SER A 100 10.41 -3.12 -21.79
N VAL A 101 10.90 -1.99 -21.26
CA VAL A 101 12.33 -1.81 -20.94
C VAL A 101 12.73 -2.77 -19.82
N LYS A 102 13.79 -3.55 -20.04
CA LYS A 102 14.31 -4.49 -19.03
C LYS A 102 15.10 -3.76 -17.95
N PRO A 103 14.91 -4.11 -16.66
CA PRO A 103 15.65 -3.49 -15.57
C PRO A 103 17.15 -3.80 -15.69
N ASP A 104 17.96 -2.83 -15.28
CA ASP A 104 19.41 -2.99 -15.22
C ASP A 104 19.81 -3.87 -14.03
N LYS A 105 20.17 -5.11 -14.32
CA LYS A 105 20.57 -6.12 -13.32
C LYS A 105 21.91 -5.83 -12.64
N SER A 106 22.67 -4.83 -13.10
CA SER A 106 23.92 -4.42 -12.45
C SER A 106 23.69 -3.53 -11.22
N ARG A 107 22.49 -2.95 -11.09
CA ARG A 107 22.09 -2.11 -9.97
C ARG A 107 21.49 -2.97 -8.85
N PRO A 108 21.74 -2.65 -7.58
CA PRO A 108 21.09 -3.33 -6.48
C PRO A 108 19.59 -3.10 -6.51
N SER A 109 18.84 -4.16 -6.22
CA SER A 109 17.40 -4.15 -6.06
C SER A 109 17.00 -3.65 -4.67
N VAL A 110 15.87 -2.94 -4.55
CA VAL A 110 15.48 -2.24 -3.32
C VAL A 110 14.06 -2.60 -2.86
N ALA A 111 13.89 -2.92 -1.59
CA ALA A 111 12.60 -2.89 -0.91
C ALA A 111 12.50 -1.59 -0.09
N TYR A 112 11.60 -0.69 -0.48
CA TYR A 112 11.41 0.61 0.17
C TYR A 112 10.21 0.54 1.12
N PHE A 113 10.42 0.75 2.40
CA PHE A 113 9.39 0.70 3.45
C PHE A 113 9.05 2.10 3.90
N CYS A 114 7.77 2.45 3.85
CA CYS A 114 7.29 3.76 4.26
C CYS A 114 5.84 3.70 4.75
N MET A 115 5.52 4.55 5.73
CA MET A 115 4.13 4.76 6.16
C MET A 115 3.30 5.54 5.13
N GLU A 116 3.94 6.33 4.28
CA GLU A 116 3.25 7.26 3.38
C GLU A 116 3.76 7.23 1.94
N TYR A 117 2.85 7.37 0.97
CA TYR A 117 3.15 7.45 -0.45
C TYR A 117 2.30 8.51 -1.15
N GLY A 118 2.92 9.63 -1.48
CA GLY A 118 2.34 10.79 -2.17
C GLY A 118 2.36 10.64 -3.68
N LEU A 119 1.63 9.65 -4.20
CA LEU A 119 1.64 9.35 -5.64
C LEU A 119 0.76 10.32 -6.45
N ASN A 120 -0.50 10.44 -6.04
CA ASN A 120 -1.53 11.27 -6.63
C ASN A 120 -2.70 11.37 -5.62
N HIS A 121 -3.50 12.42 -5.67
CA HIS A 121 -4.63 12.66 -4.74
C HIS A 121 -5.73 11.58 -4.80
N VAL A 122 -5.79 10.78 -5.88
CA VAL A 122 -6.71 9.63 -5.98
C VAL A 122 -6.43 8.57 -4.91
N LEU A 123 -5.19 8.43 -4.44
CA LEU A 123 -4.80 7.51 -3.38
C LEU A 123 -4.51 8.29 -2.10
N LYS A 124 -5.36 8.16 -1.08
CA LYS A 124 -5.18 8.84 0.23
C LYS A 124 -4.16 8.11 1.10
N LEU A 125 -2.89 8.10 0.66
CA LEU A 125 -1.79 7.38 1.29
C LEU A 125 -0.72 8.32 1.88
N TYR A 126 -0.98 9.63 2.00
CA TYR A 126 0.00 10.58 2.53
C TYR A 126 -0.68 11.77 3.24
N SER A 127 0.12 12.50 4.00
CA SER A 127 -0.25 13.66 4.81
C SER A 127 0.66 14.87 4.54
N GLY A 128 1.93 14.65 4.17
CA GLY A 128 2.92 15.72 4.07
C GLY A 128 4.14 15.39 3.20
N GLY A 129 5.24 16.12 3.46
CA GLY A 129 6.45 16.07 2.63
C GLY A 129 7.14 14.70 2.59
N LEU A 130 7.09 13.93 3.67
CA LEU A 130 7.63 12.57 3.73
C LEU A 130 6.99 11.68 2.65
N GLY A 131 5.65 11.70 2.58
CA GLY A 131 4.89 10.95 1.59
C GLY A 131 5.16 11.45 0.17
N ILE A 132 5.22 12.76 -0.06
CA ILE A 132 5.55 13.32 -1.39
C ILE A 132 6.91 12.80 -1.88
N LEU A 133 7.94 12.86 -1.02
CA LEU A 133 9.26 12.34 -1.35
C LEU A 133 9.22 10.85 -1.68
N ALA A 134 8.54 10.05 -0.87
CA ALA A 134 8.37 8.61 -1.13
C ALA A 134 7.65 8.36 -2.47
N GLY A 135 6.62 9.15 -2.80
CA GLY A 135 5.93 9.07 -4.08
C GLY A 135 6.84 9.39 -5.27
N ASP A 136 7.65 10.44 -5.15
CA ASP A 136 8.59 10.86 -6.20
C ASP A 136 9.74 9.88 -6.36
N TYR A 137 10.24 9.27 -5.28
CA TYR A 137 11.22 8.17 -5.34
C TYR A 137 10.67 6.99 -6.13
N MET A 138 9.41 6.61 -5.93
CA MET A 138 8.81 5.49 -6.64
C MET A 138 8.59 5.81 -8.13
N LYS A 139 8.21 7.04 -8.47
CA LYS A 139 8.09 7.50 -9.86
C LYS A 139 9.45 7.51 -10.57
N GLU A 140 10.46 8.08 -9.93
CA GLU A 140 11.82 8.13 -10.47
C GLU A 140 12.42 6.73 -10.60
N ALA A 141 12.22 5.85 -9.61
CA ALA A 141 12.63 4.45 -9.70
C ALA A 141 11.99 3.74 -10.90
N SER A 142 10.72 4.05 -11.19
CA SER A 142 10.02 3.55 -12.36
C SER A 142 10.63 4.09 -13.66
N ASP A 143 10.85 5.40 -13.77
CA ASP A 143 11.40 6.03 -14.98
C ASP A 143 12.84 5.55 -15.27
N SER A 144 13.68 5.51 -14.23
CA SER A 144 15.05 4.98 -14.25
C SER A 144 15.14 3.45 -14.34
N ASN A 145 14.02 2.74 -14.33
CA ASN A 145 13.91 1.28 -14.38
C ASN A 145 14.75 0.53 -13.32
N VAL A 146 14.73 1.05 -12.10
CA VAL A 146 15.34 0.41 -10.93
C VAL A 146 14.46 -0.75 -10.48
N ASP A 147 15.07 -1.88 -10.14
CA ASP A 147 14.34 -3.00 -9.55
C ASP A 147 13.94 -2.71 -8.09
N MET A 148 12.97 -1.84 -7.91
CA MET A 148 12.43 -1.41 -6.63
C MET A 148 11.03 -1.98 -6.41
N CYS A 149 10.66 -2.24 -5.16
CA CYS A 149 9.26 -2.36 -4.74
C CYS A 149 9.01 -1.57 -3.46
N GLY A 150 7.81 -1.02 -3.33
CA GLY A 150 7.38 -0.30 -2.13
C GLY A 150 6.57 -1.19 -1.21
N ILE A 151 6.66 -0.95 0.09
CA ILE A 151 5.90 -1.61 1.14
C ILE A 151 5.27 -0.54 2.04
N GLY A 152 3.96 -0.65 2.27
CA GLY A 152 3.19 0.32 3.04
C GLY A 152 1.89 -0.25 3.60
N LEU A 153 1.05 0.65 4.13
CA LEU A 153 -0.27 0.33 4.67
C LEU A 153 -1.37 0.96 3.79
N LEU A 154 -2.50 0.26 3.64
CA LEU A 154 -3.66 0.78 2.92
C LEU A 154 -4.66 1.40 3.90
N TYR A 155 -4.68 2.73 4.00
CA TYR A 155 -5.54 3.42 4.95
C TYR A 155 -7.00 3.56 4.47
N ARG A 156 -7.98 3.17 5.29
CA ARG A 156 -9.42 3.32 4.95
C ARG A 156 -9.84 4.78 4.76
N HIS A 157 -9.33 5.69 5.57
CA HIS A 157 -9.71 7.12 5.55
C HIS A 157 -8.57 8.04 5.07
N GLY A 158 -7.35 7.51 4.92
CA GLY A 158 -6.16 8.33 4.69
C GLY A 158 -5.85 9.21 5.89
N TYR A 159 -5.51 10.49 5.64
CA TYR A 159 -5.31 11.50 6.68
C TYR A 159 -6.63 12.19 7.04
N PHE A 160 -6.95 13.34 6.45
CA PHE A 160 -8.29 13.94 6.49
C PHE A 160 -8.47 14.98 5.38
N THR A 161 -9.71 15.27 5.01
CA THR A 161 -10.07 16.42 4.18
C THR A 161 -10.35 17.62 5.09
N GLN A 162 -9.56 18.68 4.96
CA GLN A 162 -9.72 19.90 5.73
C GLN A 162 -10.88 20.73 5.17
N THR A 163 -11.82 21.13 6.04
CA THR A 163 -12.78 22.20 5.75
C THR A 163 -12.72 23.27 6.83
N LEU A 164 -13.20 24.47 6.53
CA LEU A 164 -13.28 25.58 7.48
C LEU A 164 -14.74 25.82 7.86
N SER A 165 -15.00 25.93 9.17
CA SER A 165 -16.28 26.38 9.68
C SER A 165 -16.53 27.85 9.34
N MET A 166 -17.76 28.32 9.53
CA MET A 166 -18.10 29.74 9.31
C MET A 166 -17.32 30.71 10.20
N ASP A 167 -16.86 30.24 11.37
CA ASP A 167 -16.01 30.99 12.30
C ASP A 167 -14.50 30.76 12.09
N GLY A 168 -14.11 30.04 11.03
CA GLY A 168 -12.71 29.85 10.64
C GLY A 168 -11.97 28.74 11.38
N GLN A 169 -12.68 27.89 12.13
CA GLN A 169 -12.09 26.70 12.77
C GLN A 169 -11.90 25.59 11.75
N GLN A 170 -10.81 24.83 11.94
CA GLN A 170 -10.56 23.63 11.16
C GLN A 170 -11.54 22.53 11.55
N ILE A 171 -12.17 21.92 10.54
CA ILE A 171 -12.94 20.69 10.65
C ILE A 171 -12.19 19.60 9.87
N ALA A 172 -11.89 18.48 10.54
CA ALA A 172 -11.28 17.32 9.91
C ALA A 172 -12.36 16.33 9.47
N ASN A 173 -12.48 16.09 8.17
CA ASN A 173 -13.45 15.15 7.60
C ASN A 173 -12.74 13.86 7.16
N TYR A 174 -13.22 12.72 7.67
CA TYR A 174 -12.65 11.41 7.39
C TYR A 174 -13.55 10.64 6.42
N GLU A 175 -13.27 10.75 5.14
CA GLU A 175 -14.02 10.09 4.09
C GLU A 175 -13.44 8.71 3.79
N THR A 176 -14.30 7.68 3.82
CA THR A 176 -13.90 6.32 3.47
C THR A 176 -13.54 6.21 1.99
N GLN A 177 -12.46 5.49 1.71
CA GLN A 177 -12.10 5.10 0.35
C GLN A 177 -12.84 3.82 -0.06
N ASN A 178 -13.46 3.85 -1.24
CA ASN A 178 -13.92 2.64 -1.91
C ASN A 178 -12.76 2.02 -2.68
N PHE A 179 -12.10 1.02 -2.09
CA PHE A 179 -10.95 0.33 -2.70
C PHE A 179 -11.27 -0.30 -4.06
N GLY A 180 -12.53 -0.68 -4.31
CA GLY A 180 -12.96 -1.24 -5.60
C GLY A 180 -12.88 -0.24 -6.77
N SER A 181 -12.96 1.06 -6.47
CA SER A 181 -12.90 2.14 -7.47
C SER A 181 -11.54 2.84 -7.52
N LEU A 182 -10.53 2.33 -6.81
CA LEU A 182 -9.16 2.86 -6.84
C LEU A 182 -8.30 2.14 -7.88
N PRO A 183 -7.21 2.76 -8.36
CA PRO A 183 -6.22 2.13 -9.25
C PRO A 183 -5.31 1.15 -8.49
N ILE A 184 -5.93 0.21 -7.75
CA ILE A 184 -5.27 -0.81 -6.94
C ILE A 184 -5.90 -2.17 -7.24
N GLU A 185 -5.11 -3.22 -7.05
CA GLU A 185 -5.52 -4.59 -7.32
C GLU A 185 -5.30 -5.46 -6.10
N ARG A 186 -6.27 -6.32 -5.77
CA ARG A 186 -6.09 -7.29 -4.71
C ARG A 186 -5.13 -8.36 -5.20
N VAL A 187 -4.08 -8.64 -4.42
CA VAL A 187 -3.15 -9.72 -4.74
C VAL A 187 -3.83 -11.04 -4.40
N MET A 188 -3.72 -12.00 -5.32
CA MET A 188 -4.32 -13.32 -5.20
C MET A 188 -3.22 -14.35 -4.98
N ASP A 189 -3.51 -15.38 -4.20
CA ASP A 189 -2.65 -16.53 -4.01
C ASP A 189 -2.72 -17.51 -5.19
N LYS A 190 -2.00 -18.63 -5.06
CA LYS A 190 -1.92 -19.68 -6.10
C LYS A 190 -3.25 -20.38 -6.38
N ASP A 191 -4.19 -20.34 -5.43
CA ASP A 191 -5.51 -20.95 -5.53
C ASP A 191 -6.58 -19.95 -6.01
N GLY A 192 -6.17 -18.72 -6.34
CA GLY A 192 -7.06 -17.65 -6.78
C GLY A 192 -7.92 -17.09 -5.65
N GLN A 193 -7.51 -17.24 -4.39
CA GLN A 193 -8.09 -16.54 -3.24
C GLN A 193 -7.28 -15.27 -2.94
N PRO A 194 -7.87 -14.27 -2.27
CA PRO A 194 -7.10 -13.14 -1.74
C PRO A 194 -5.90 -13.59 -0.91
N LEU A 195 -4.72 -13.06 -1.22
CA LEU A 195 -3.52 -13.32 -0.42
C LEU A 195 -3.68 -12.70 0.96
N VAL A 196 -3.49 -13.52 1.99
CA VAL A 196 -3.55 -13.12 3.40
C VAL A 196 -2.21 -13.38 4.08
N VAL A 197 -1.59 -12.33 4.60
CA VAL A 197 -0.38 -12.42 5.42
C VAL A 197 -0.77 -12.47 6.89
N LYS A 198 -0.18 -13.41 7.63
CA LYS A 198 -0.41 -13.61 9.06
C LYS A 198 0.73 -12.99 9.85
N VAL A 199 0.47 -11.89 10.55
CA VAL A 199 1.48 -11.11 11.28
C VAL A 199 1.40 -11.40 12.78
N PRO A 200 2.51 -11.76 13.45
CA PRO A 200 2.50 -12.08 14.88
C PRO A 200 2.43 -10.82 15.73
N TYR A 201 1.45 -10.75 16.62
CA TYR A 201 1.31 -9.72 17.66
C TYR A 201 1.43 -10.38 19.04
N MET A 202 2.55 -11.08 19.24
CA MET A 202 2.85 -11.92 20.41
C MET A 202 2.02 -13.21 20.48
N ASN A 203 0.86 -13.19 21.16
CA ASN A 203 0.05 -14.39 21.45
C ASN A 203 -1.09 -14.61 20.46
N TYR A 204 -1.21 -13.74 19.47
CA TYR A 204 -2.26 -13.80 18.46
C TYR A 204 -1.73 -13.31 17.10
N TRP A 205 -2.56 -13.47 16.08
CA TRP A 205 -2.24 -13.12 14.71
C TRP A 205 -3.17 -12.02 14.23
N VAL A 206 -2.60 -11.05 13.53
CA VAL A 206 -3.33 -10.07 12.71
C VAL A 206 -3.20 -10.51 11.25
N TYR A 207 -4.33 -10.54 10.55
CA TYR A 207 -4.43 -11.00 9.18
C TYR A 207 -4.52 -9.80 8.24
N ALA A 208 -3.60 -9.64 7.31
CA ALA A 208 -3.61 -8.54 6.36
C ALA A 208 -3.89 -9.04 4.95
N TYR A 209 -4.89 -8.44 4.27
CA TYR A 209 -4.99 -8.56 2.82
C TYR A 209 -3.89 -7.75 2.16
N ILE A 210 -3.38 -8.24 1.03
CA ILE A 210 -2.37 -7.55 0.25
C ILE A 210 -3.00 -6.94 -1.00
N TRP A 211 -2.78 -5.64 -1.14
CA TRP A 211 -3.15 -4.86 -2.33
C TRP A 211 -1.89 -4.41 -3.06
N ARG A 212 -1.97 -4.28 -4.38
CA ARG A 212 -0.90 -3.82 -5.24
C ARG A 212 -1.32 -2.54 -5.95
N VAL A 213 -0.48 -1.53 -5.88
CA VAL A 213 -0.52 -0.35 -6.76
C VAL A 213 0.57 -0.51 -7.80
N ASN A 214 0.25 -0.30 -9.07
CA ASN A 214 1.24 -0.28 -10.14
C ASN A 214 1.70 1.16 -10.35
N ILE A 215 2.96 1.47 -10.04
CA ILE A 215 3.56 2.79 -10.22
C ILE A 215 4.52 2.69 -11.41
N GLY A 216 3.96 2.78 -12.62
CA GLY A 216 4.70 2.46 -13.83
C GLY A 216 5.20 1.01 -13.75
N ARG A 217 6.51 0.84 -13.71
CA ARG A 217 7.23 -0.44 -13.61
C ARG A 217 7.37 -0.94 -12.16
N VAL A 218 7.22 -0.07 -11.18
CA VAL A 218 7.48 -0.37 -9.77
C VAL A 218 6.18 -0.77 -9.06
N PRO A 219 6.11 -1.95 -8.42
CA PRO A 219 4.98 -2.34 -7.59
C PRO A 219 5.09 -1.73 -6.19
N LEU A 220 3.97 -1.24 -5.65
CA LEU A 220 3.80 -0.91 -4.24
C LEU A 220 2.79 -1.87 -3.63
N TYR A 221 3.19 -2.59 -2.59
CA TYR A 221 2.33 -3.50 -1.84
C TYR A 221 1.83 -2.84 -0.56
N LEU A 222 0.52 -2.89 -0.35
CA LEU A 222 -0.16 -2.25 0.77
C LEU A 222 -0.95 -3.28 1.57
N MET A 223 -0.73 -3.29 2.88
CA MET A 223 -1.42 -4.18 3.82
C MET A 223 -2.71 -3.56 4.34
N ASP A 224 -3.77 -4.37 4.42
CA ASP A 224 -5.10 -3.98 4.87
C ASP A 224 -5.63 -4.94 5.95
N THR A 225 -5.80 -4.44 7.17
CA THR A 225 -6.29 -5.20 8.32
C THR A 225 -7.81 -5.12 8.49
N ASP A 226 -8.51 -4.33 7.68
CA ASP A 226 -9.97 -4.16 7.78
C ASP A 226 -10.70 -5.34 7.15
N ASN A 227 -10.68 -6.48 7.85
CA ASN A 227 -11.29 -7.73 7.42
C ASN A 227 -11.85 -8.55 8.59
N GLU A 228 -12.69 -9.54 8.26
CA GLU A 228 -13.45 -10.32 9.23
C GLU A 228 -12.60 -11.27 10.10
N MET A 229 -11.36 -11.56 9.69
CA MET A 229 -10.45 -12.43 10.46
C MET A 229 -9.87 -11.71 11.69
N ASN A 230 -9.90 -10.37 11.70
CA ASN A 230 -9.38 -9.55 12.78
C ASN A 230 -10.47 -9.10 13.75
N SER A 231 -10.04 -8.91 15.00
CA SER A 231 -10.86 -8.31 16.05
C SER A 231 -11.23 -6.87 15.73
N GLU A 232 -12.30 -6.36 16.35
CA GLU A 232 -12.68 -4.93 16.23
C GLU A 232 -11.60 -3.96 16.71
N PHE A 233 -10.63 -4.43 17.50
CA PHE A 233 -9.50 -3.64 18.00
C PHE A 233 -8.29 -3.65 17.06
N ASP A 234 -8.21 -4.60 16.12
CA ASP A 234 -7.08 -4.72 15.19
C ASP A 234 -7.44 -4.30 13.76
N ARG A 235 -8.73 -4.35 13.38
CA ARG A 235 -9.18 -3.73 12.11
C ARG A 235 -8.75 -2.26 11.97
N PRO A 236 -8.81 -1.42 13.03
CA PRO A 236 -8.43 -0.02 12.93
C PRO A 236 -6.94 0.26 12.72
N ILE A 237 -6.06 -0.75 12.76
CA ILE A 237 -4.62 -0.57 12.50
C ILE A 237 -4.40 0.15 11.16
N THR A 238 -5.18 -0.20 10.12
CA THR A 238 -5.14 0.45 8.80
C THR A 238 -6.31 1.43 8.58
N SER A 239 -6.91 1.99 9.64
CA SER A 239 -8.01 2.96 9.50
C SER A 239 -7.53 4.33 9.03
N GLN A 240 -6.55 4.91 9.74
CA GLN A 240 -6.08 6.28 9.55
C GLN A 240 -4.56 6.35 9.58
N LEU A 241 -4.01 7.21 8.74
CA LEU A 241 -2.61 7.58 8.77
C LEU A 241 -2.35 8.50 9.98
N TYR A 242 -1.38 8.14 10.83
CA TYR A 242 -1.08 8.83 12.09
C TYR A 242 -2.28 8.96 13.04
N GLY A 243 -3.21 8.01 12.99
CA GLY A 243 -4.36 7.95 13.88
C GLY A 243 -4.21 6.92 15.01
N GLY A 244 -5.14 6.98 15.96
CA GLY A 244 -5.20 6.08 17.12
C GLY A 244 -4.33 6.56 18.29
N ASP A 245 -4.09 5.65 19.23
CA ASP A 245 -3.22 5.85 20.38
C ASP A 245 -1.81 5.31 20.12
N TRP A 246 -0.93 5.42 21.12
CA TRP A 246 0.45 4.92 21.04
C TRP A 246 0.53 3.40 20.83
N GLU A 247 -0.45 2.63 21.33
CA GLU A 247 -0.50 1.19 21.07
C GLU A 247 -0.84 0.93 19.60
N ASN A 248 -1.85 1.60 19.04
CA ASN A 248 -2.17 1.49 17.61
C ASN A 248 -1.01 1.94 16.72
N ARG A 249 -0.28 2.98 17.14
CA ARG A 249 0.93 3.45 16.46
C ARG A 249 2.00 2.36 16.39
N LEU A 250 2.32 1.72 17.51
CA LEU A 250 3.23 0.58 17.54
C LEU A 250 2.71 -0.58 16.69
N LYS A 251 1.40 -0.85 16.74
CA LYS A 251 0.78 -1.90 15.92
C LYS A 251 0.94 -1.63 14.42
N GLN A 252 0.88 -0.37 13.97
CA GLN A 252 1.16 0.00 12.59
C GLN A 252 2.63 -0.25 12.21
N GLU A 253 3.58 0.07 13.09
CA GLU A 253 5.00 -0.19 12.84
C GLU A 253 5.32 -1.69 12.78
N ILE A 254 4.67 -2.50 13.62
CA ILE A 254 4.74 -3.98 13.57
C ILE A 254 4.22 -4.46 12.21
N LEU A 255 3.07 -3.94 11.77
CA LEU A 255 2.48 -4.31 10.49
C LEU A 255 3.41 -3.92 9.33
N LEU A 256 3.92 -2.70 9.32
CA LEU A 256 4.82 -2.21 8.28
C LEU A 256 6.14 -2.99 8.23
N GLY A 257 6.80 -3.15 9.38
CA GLY A 257 8.10 -3.79 9.47
C GLY A 257 8.04 -5.31 9.31
N ILE A 258 7.43 -6.00 10.29
CA ILE A 258 7.34 -7.46 10.32
C ILE A 258 6.36 -7.96 9.26
N GLY A 259 5.16 -7.37 9.19
CA GLY A 259 4.16 -7.73 8.18
C GLY A 259 4.63 -7.46 6.75
N GLY A 260 5.40 -6.38 6.55
CA GLY A 260 6.00 -6.07 5.25
C GLY A 260 7.03 -7.10 4.80
N MET A 261 7.90 -7.57 5.71
CA MET A 261 8.84 -8.66 5.42
C MET A 261 8.11 -9.98 5.12
N LEU A 262 7.07 -10.31 5.89
CA LEU A 262 6.23 -11.49 5.64
C LEU A 262 5.46 -11.39 4.31
N THR A 263 5.12 -10.16 3.89
CA THR A 263 4.50 -9.91 2.57
C THR A 263 5.50 -10.19 1.46
N LEU A 264 6.74 -9.72 1.57
CA LEU A 264 7.80 -10.03 0.60
C LEU A 264 8.05 -11.54 0.51
N GLU A 265 8.11 -12.23 1.65
CA GLU A 265 8.28 -13.68 1.72
C GLU A 265 7.12 -14.42 1.03
N ALA A 266 5.87 -14.06 1.32
CA ALA A 266 4.69 -14.67 0.70
C ALA A 266 4.63 -14.46 -0.82
N LEU A 267 5.21 -13.36 -1.32
CA LEU A 267 5.30 -13.04 -2.75
C LEU A 267 6.55 -13.65 -3.41
N GLY A 268 7.47 -14.24 -2.64
CA GLY A 268 8.76 -14.72 -3.13
C GLY A 268 9.68 -13.61 -3.64
N ILE A 269 9.59 -12.41 -3.04
CA ILE A 269 10.39 -11.25 -3.40
C ILE A 269 11.58 -11.14 -2.43
N GLU A 270 12.78 -11.21 -2.98
CA GLU A 270 14.03 -10.91 -2.28
C GLU A 270 14.68 -9.68 -2.90
N LYS A 271 15.34 -8.86 -2.08
CA LYS A 271 15.99 -7.61 -2.49
C LYS A 271 17.38 -7.49 -1.88
N ASP A 272 18.25 -6.76 -2.57
CA ASP A 272 19.63 -6.54 -2.12
C ASP A 272 19.69 -5.52 -0.97
N VAL A 273 18.81 -4.50 -1.01
CA VAL A 273 18.75 -3.41 -0.04
C VAL A 273 17.34 -3.23 0.52
N TYR A 274 17.24 -3.07 1.83
CA TYR A 274 16.01 -2.79 2.56
C TYR A 274 16.09 -1.36 3.10
N HIS A 275 15.33 -0.44 2.50
CA HIS A 275 15.35 0.98 2.83
C HIS A 275 14.19 1.33 3.75
N CYS A 276 14.49 1.65 5.00
CA CYS A 276 13.57 2.20 5.98
C CYS A 276 13.47 3.72 5.85
N ASN A 277 12.29 4.22 5.48
CA ASN A 277 12.00 5.64 5.50
C ASN A 277 11.46 6.03 6.88
N GLU A 278 12.30 6.69 7.68
CA GLU A 278 12.16 6.89 9.12
C GLU A 278 12.09 5.62 9.97
N GLY A 279 12.07 5.82 11.29
CA GLY A 279 12.00 4.77 12.32
C GLY A 279 10.76 3.87 12.22
N HIS A 280 9.69 4.30 11.54
CA HIS A 280 8.43 3.55 11.45
C HIS A 280 8.56 2.15 10.86
N ALA A 281 9.58 1.95 10.02
CA ALA A 281 9.87 0.68 9.36
C ALA A 281 10.98 -0.14 10.06
N ALA A 282 11.52 0.33 11.19
CA ALA A 282 12.70 -0.26 11.82
C ALA A 282 12.52 -1.75 12.16
N LEU A 283 11.29 -2.17 12.50
CA LEU A 283 10.95 -3.57 12.80
C LEU A 283 11.12 -4.53 11.61
N CYS A 284 11.30 -4.04 10.37
CA CYS A 284 11.69 -4.92 9.27
C CYS A 284 13.08 -5.54 9.54
N ASN A 285 14.00 -4.80 10.15
CA ASN A 285 15.33 -5.30 10.49
C ASN A 285 15.27 -6.36 11.58
N LEU A 286 14.35 -6.23 12.54
CA LEU A 286 14.13 -7.24 13.58
C LEU A 286 13.66 -8.58 12.98
N LYS A 287 12.70 -8.54 12.05
CA LYS A 287 12.26 -9.75 11.33
C LYS A 287 13.41 -10.36 10.52
N ARG A 288 14.20 -9.53 9.82
CA ARG A 288 15.37 -10.01 9.06
C ARG A 288 16.42 -10.68 9.94
N LEU A 289 16.69 -10.14 11.13
CA LEU A 289 17.58 -10.78 12.11
C LEU A 289 17.06 -12.17 12.50
N CYS A 290 15.76 -12.28 12.81
CA CYS A 290 15.13 -13.56 13.14
C CYS A 290 15.26 -14.56 11.99
N ASP A 291 15.03 -14.12 10.75
CA ASP A 291 15.10 -14.99 9.57
C ASP A 291 16.50 -15.54 9.33
N PHE A 292 17.54 -14.73 9.56
CA PHE A 292 18.92 -15.18 9.45
C PHE A 292 19.32 -16.14 10.57
N VAL A 293 18.89 -15.87 11.80
CA VAL A 293 19.14 -16.77 12.94
C VAL A 293 18.41 -18.10 12.76
N GLU A 294 17.16 -18.09 12.28
CA GLU A 294 16.39 -19.30 11.95
C GLU A 294 17.06 -20.11 10.81
N LYS A 295 17.71 -19.44 9.86
CA LYS A 295 18.53 -20.06 8.81
C LYS A 295 19.88 -20.60 9.32
N GLY A 296 20.18 -20.45 10.61
CA GLY A 296 21.34 -21.05 11.28
C GLY A 296 22.53 -20.13 11.48
N LEU A 297 22.40 -18.83 11.22
CA LEU A 297 23.44 -17.85 11.56
C LEU A 297 23.41 -17.51 13.04
N THR A 298 24.56 -17.12 13.59
CA THR A 298 24.61 -16.47 14.90
C THR A 298 24.00 -15.08 14.83
N PHE A 299 23.62 -14.52 15.99
CA PHE A 299 23.11 -13.14 16.06
C PHE A 299 24.11 -12.14 15.46
N ASP A 300 25.40 -12.26 15.78
CA ASP A 300 26.43 -11.35 15.28
C ASP A 300 26.59 -11.42 13.75
N GLU A 301 26.54 -12.63 13.17
CA GLU A 301 26.57 -12.81 11.70
C GLU A 301 25.32 -12.22 11.04
N ALA A 302 24.14 -12.48 11.62
CA ALA A 302 22.88 -11.92 11.15
C ALA A 302 22.88 -10.38 11.22
N LEU A 303 23.44 -9.82 12.28
CA LEU A 303 23.56 -8.38 12.50
C LEU A 303 24.43 -7.71 11.43
N GLU A 304 25.58 -8.29 11.08
CA GLU A 304 26.43 -7.76 10.02
C GLU A 304 25.77 -7.83 8.64
N LEU A 305 25.02 -8.91 8.35
CA LEU A 305 24.23 -8.98 7.12
C LEU A 305 23.15 -7.91 7.07
N VAL A 306 22.35 -7.77 8.14
CA VAL A 306 21.29 -6.75 8.20
C VAL A 306 21.90 -5.35 8.08
N ARG A 307 22.99 -5.04 8.80
CA ARG A 307 23.69 -3.74 8.70
C ARG A 307 24.17 -3.44 7.29
N SER A 308 24.78 -4.41 6.60
CA SER A 308 25.34 -4.21 5.26
C SER A 308 24.29 -4.03 4.16
N SER A 309 23.04 -4.41 4.42
CA SER A 309 21.94 -4.43 3.43
C SER A 309 20.73 -3.61 3.88
N SER A 310 20.85 -2.81 4.94
CA SER A 310 19.83 -1.87 5.39
C SER A 310 20.24 -0.44 5.09
N LEU A 311 19.29 0.35 4.59
CA LEU A 311 19.45 1.79 4.39
C LEU A 311 18.42 2.50 5.25
N TYR A 312 18.87 3.47 6.04
CA TYR A 312 18.02 4.28 6.90
C TYR A 312 18.07 5.74 6.47
N THR A 313 16.90 6.37 6.33
CA THR A 313 16.80 7.82 6.08
C THR A 313 15.99 8.47 7.17
N VAL A 314 16.59 9.48 7.82
CA VAL A 314 15.93 10.36 8.78
C VAL A 314 15.72 11.73 8.16
N HIS A 315 14.51 12.27 8.32
CA HIS A 315 14.10 13.57 7.76
C HIS A 315 13.95 14.62 8.84
N THR A 316 13.63 14.21 10.07
CA THR A 316 13.49 15.15 11.19
C THR A 316 14.74 15.09 12.08
N PRO A 317 15.54 16.18 12.18
CA PRO A 317 16.73 16.20 13.02
C PRO A 317 16.41 16.43 14.51
N VAL A 318 15.14 16.55 14.89
CA VAL A 318 14.71 16.81 16.27
C VAL A 318 13.96 15.62 16.87
N PRO A 319 14.16 15.33 18.17
CA PRO A 319 13.52 14.19 18.85
C PRO A 319 11.99 14.16 18.71
N ALA A 320 11.34 15.32 18.65
CA ALA A 320 9.89 15.40 18.53
C ALA A 320 9.31 14.78 17.25
N GLY A 321 10.14 14.49 16.23
CA GLY A 321 9.72 13.78 15.02
C GLY A 321 9.94 12.27 15.08
N HIS A 322 10.40 11.72 16.19
CA HIS A 322 10.64 10.29 16.37
C HIS A 322 9.56 9.70 17.29
N ASP A 323 9.06 8.52 16.93
CA ASP A 323 8.16 7.77 17.80
C ASP A 323 8.94 7.23 19.00
N TYR A 324 8.38 7.43 20.20
CA TYR A 324 8.91 6.86 21.44
C TYR A 324 7.82 6.00 22.08
N PHE A 325 8.14 4.73 22.30
CA PHE A 325 7.25 3.79 22.97
C PHE A 325 7.74 3.54 24.39
N ASP A 326 6.81 3.54 25.34
CA ASP A 326 7.10 3.07 26.70
C ASP A 326 7.62 1.62 26.65
N GLU A 327 8.64 1.33 27.43
CA GLU A 327 9.31 0.02 27.43
C GLU A 327 8.33 -1.12 27.75
N GLY A 328 7.36 -0.89 28.65
CA GLY A 328 6.33 -1.88 28.98
C GLY A 328 5.40 -2.16 27.80
N LEU A 329 5.02 -1.10 27.06
CA LEU A 329 4.24 -1.23 25.83
C LEU A 329 5.04 -1.95 24.72
N PHE A 330 6.30 -1.60 24.53
CA PHE A 330 7.15 -2.25 23.54
C PHE A 330 7.39 -3.73 23.89
N GLY A 331 7.70 -4.01 25.17
CA GLY A 331 7.89 -5.36 25.71
C GLY A 331 6.66 -6.26 25.59
N LYS A 332 5.44 -5.70 25.65
CA LYS A 332 4.20 -6.44 25.38
C LYS A 332 4.22 -7.13 24.01
N TYR A 333 4.79 -6.50 22.98
CA TYR A 333 4.80 -7.06 21.62
C TYR A 333 6.14 -7.71 21.27
N MET A 334 7.25 -7.15 21.76
CA MET A 334 8.59 -7.52 21.35
C MET A 334 9.29 -8.47 22.32
N GLY A 335 8.72 -8.73 23.51
CA GLY A 335 9.36 -9.50 24.58
C GLY A 335 9.74 -10.95 24.22
N GLY A 336 9.16 -11.53 23.16
CA GLY A 336 9.54 -12.86 22.66
C GLY A 336 10.75 -12.87 21.73
N TYR A 337 11.10 -11.74 21.12
CA TYR A 337 12.15 -11.67 20.10
C TYR A 337 13.59 -11.87 20.63
N PRO A 338 13.98 -11.40 21.82
CA PRO A 338 15.33 -11.69 22.34
C PRO A 338 15.62 -13.19 22.43
N GLN A 339 14.62 -13.98 22.85
CA GLN A 339 14.75 -15.43 22.91
C GLN A 339 14.95 -16.05 21.52
N MET A 340 14.26 -15.54 20.50
CA MET A 340 14.42 -16.00 19.11
C MET A 340 15.81 -15.67 18.55
N LEU A 341 16.39 -14.56 19.00
CA LEU A 341 17.71 -14.09 18.59
C LEU A 341 18.86 -14.66 19.44
N GLY A 342 18.56 -15.26 20.60
CA GLY A 342 19.56 -15.74 21.54
C GLY A 342 20.27 -14.62 22.33
N ILE A 343 19.62 -13.47 22.51
CA ILE A 343 20.16 -12.29 23.22
C ILE A 343 19.29 -11.91 24.43
N SER A 344 19.77 -10.99 25.27
CA SER A 344 18.97 -10.45 26.38
C SER A 344 18.03 -9.33 25.92
N TRP A 345 17.06 -8.96 26.77
CA TRP A 345 16.21 -7.77 26.51
C TRP A 345 17.06 -6.50 26.44
N ASP A 346 18.06 -6.38 27.31
CA ASP A 346 18.97 -5.23 27.35
C ASP A 346 19.86 -5.13 26.09
N ASP A 347 20.11 -6.25 25.38
CA ASP A 347 20.84 -6.24 24.11
C ASP A 347 19.94 -5.85 22.93
N LEU A 348 18.62 -6.04 23.05
CA LEU A 348 17.64 -5.67 22.03
C LEU A 348 17.34 -4.17 22.04
N MET A 349 17.30 -3.57 23.24
CA MET A 349 17.06 -2.14 23.48
C MET A 349 18.29 -1.30 23.22
#